data_AF-A0A653D4Z6-F1
#
_entry.id   AF-A0A653D4Z6-F1
#
_cell.length_a   1.000
_cell.length_b   1.000
_cell.length_c   1.000
_cell.angle_alpha   90.00
_cell.angle_beta   90.00
_cell.angle_gamma   90.00
#
_symmetry.space_group_name_H-M   'P 1'
#
loop_
_entity.id
_entity.type
_entity.pdbx_description
1 polymer ?
#
loop_
_entity_poly.entity_id
_entity_poly.type
_entity_poly.pdbx_seq_one_letter_code
_entity_poly.pdbx_strand_id
1 'polypeptide(L)' 'MDYIREFDIQLEREYYYPGETIKGNVVLDTIENFKLRTIRVILRGKAHAEWKVLLSGDRRTVKDDQIFILPSRIKSTMLF' A
#
# COMPACT_ATOMS: atom_id res chain seq x y z
N MET A 1 -12.58 -4.58 -18.82
CA MET A 1 -11.64 -5.43 -18.03
C MET A 1 -12.32 -6.77 -17.99
N ASP A 2 -12.13 -7.58 -19.03
CA ASP A 2 -13.17 -8.58 -19.37
C ASP A 2 -12.76 -10.01 -19.00
N TYR A 3 -11.52 -10.19 -18.55
CA TYR A 3 -10.87 -11.48 -18.27
C TYR A 3 -10.46 -11.66 -16.79
N ILE A 4 -10.62 -10.64 -15.95
CA ILE A 4 -10.26 -10.69 -14.52
C ILE A 4 -11.55 -10.74 -13.71
N ARG A 5 -11.72 -11.81 -12.91
CA ARG A 5 -12.82 -11.93 -11.94
C ARG A 5 -12.50 -11.20 -10.65
N GLU A 6 -11.29 -11.39 -10.15
CA GLU A 6 -10.84 -10.86 -8.87
C GLU A 6 -9.40 -10.39 -8.97
N PHE A 7 -9.13 -9.23 -8.41
CA PHE A 7 -7.78 -8.74 -8.17
C PHE A 7 -7.74 -8.03 -6.83
N ASP A 8 -7.15 -8.67 -5.83
CA ASP A 8 -7.19 -8.19 -4.45
C ASP A 8 -5.88 -8.48 -3.69
N ILE A 9 -5.69 -7.80 -2.56
CA ILE A 9 -4.57 -8.01 -1.64
C ILE A 9 -5.11 -8.44 -0.28
N GLN A 10 -4.74 -9.64 0.15
CA GLN A 10 -5.15 -10.19 1.44
C GLN A 10 -3.99 -10.16 2.42
N LEU A 11 -4.10 -9.33 3.46
CA LEU A 11 -3.10 -9.23 4.53
C LEU A 11 -3.43 -10.24 5.65
N GLU A 12 -2.40 -10.77 6.31
CA GLU A 12 -2.59 -11.67 7.47
C GLU A 12 -3.23 -10.98 8.68
N ARG A 13 -3.05 -9.66 8.79
CA ARG A 13 -3.51 -8.82 9.90
C ARG A 13 -3.98 -7.47 9.39
N GLU A 14 -4.89 -6.88 10.14
CA GLU A 14 -5.44 -5.54 9.88
C GLU A 14 -4.53 -4.42 10.42
N TYR A 15 -3.85 -4.66 11.55
CA TYR A 15 -2.98 -3.69 12.21
C TYR A 15 -1.56 -4.24 12.37
N TYR A 16 -0.58 -3.34 12.19
CA TYR A 16 0.84 -3.62 12.38
C TYR A 16 1.48 -2.49 13.19
N TYR A 17 2.46 -2.85 14.01
CA TYR A 17 3.27 -1.95 14.81
C TYR A 17 4.69 -1.78 14.21
N PRO A 18 5.42 -0.73 14.61
CA PRO A 18 6.78 -0.51 14.14
C PRO A 18 7.69 -1.73 14.39
N GLY A 19 8.45 -2.12 13.36
CA GLY A 19 9.35 -3.28 13.40
C GLY A 19 8.69 -4.62 13.06
N GLU A 20 7.38 -4.68 12.91
CA GLU A 20 6.70 -5.91 12.49
C GLU A 20 6.83 -6.18 11.00
N THR A 21 6.80 -7.47 10.63
CA THR A 21 6.81 -7.91 9.24
C THR A 21 5.39 -8.00 8.70
N ILE A 22 5.12 -7.28 7.61
CA ILE A 22 3.84 -7.38 6.89
C ILE A 22 3.90 -8.58 5.95
N LYS A 23 2.90 -9.46 6.06
CA LYS A 23 2.72 -10.63 5.21
C LYS A 23 1.31 -10.64 4.61
N GLY A 24 1.21 -11.20 3.41
CA GLY A 24 -0.05 -11.29 2.69
C GLY A 24 0.12 -11.88 1.31
N ASN A 25 -1.01 -12.04 0.62
CA ASN A 25 -1.10 -12.62 -0.70
C ASN A 25 -1.71 -11.63 -1.68
N VAL A 26 -1.28 -11.70 -2.94
CA VAL A 26 -1.96 -11.04 -4.06
C VAL A 26 -2.80 -12.11 -4.75
N VAL A 27 -4.12 -11.89 -4.81
CA VAL A 27 -5.07 -12.80 -5.44
C VAL A 27 -5.39 -12.25 -6.83
N LEU A 28 -5.25 -13.09 -7.85
CA LEU A 28 -5.65 -12.80 -9.22
C LEU A 28 -6.45 -13.99 -9.73
N ASP A 29 -7.76 -13.82 -9.88
CA ASP A 29 -8.66 -14.80 -10.49
C ASP A 29 -9.04 -14.35 -11.91
N THR A 30 -8.94 -15.25 -12.88
CA THR A 30 -9.15 -14.97 -14.30
C THR A 30 -10.18 -15.91 -14.91
N ILE A 31 -11.00 -15.38 -15.82
CA ILE A 31 -12.05 -16.16 -16.50
C ILE A 31 -11.43 -17.11 -17.54
N GLU A 32 -10.35 -16.68 -18.18
CA GLU A 32 -9.67 -17.38 -19.27
C GLU A 32 -8.15 -17.23 -19.16
N ASN A 33 -7.42 -17.97 -19.99
CA ASN A 33 -5.96 -17.93 -20.01
C ASN A 33 -5.44 -16.52 -20.32
N PHE A 34 -4.65 -15.97 -19.40
CA PHE A 34 -4.11 -14.62 -19.51
C PHE A 34 -2.58 -14.63 -19.41
N LYS A 35 -1.91 -13.90 -20.32
CA LYS A 35 -0.45 -13.74 -20.28
C LYS A 35 -0.07 -12.59 -19.34
N LEU A 36 0.50 -12.93 -18.19
CA LEU A 36 0.96 -11.95 -17.20
C LEU A 36 2.46 -11.67 -17.36
N ARG A 37 2.83 -10.39 -17.50
CA ARG A 37 4.25 -9.98 -17.56
C ARG A 37 4.90 -9.88 -16.19
N THR A 38 4.25 -9.21 -15.25
CA THR A 38 4.80 -8.92 -13.91
C THR A 38 3.68 -8.50 -12.95
N ILE A 39 3.75 -8.97 -11.71
CA ILE A 39 2.99 -8.39 -10.58
C ILE A 39 3.94 -7.48 -9.80
N ARG A 40 3.52 -6.25 -9.50
CA ARG A 40 4.28 -5.31 -8.68
C ARG A 40 3.45 -4.93 -7.47
N VAL A 41 4.04 -5.06 -6.28
CA VAL A 41 3.44 -4.64 -5.02
C VAL A 41 4.18 -3.41 -4.53
N ILE A 42 3.46 -2.42 -4.03
CA ILE A 42 4.06 -1.18 -3.52
C ILE A 42 3.44 -0.92 -2.16
N LEU A 43 4.28 -0.90 -1.12
CA LEU A 43 3.85 -0.49 0.21
C LEU A 43 4.11 1.03 0.35
N ARG A 44 3.08 1.79 0.72
CA ARG A 44 3.17 3.23 0.92
C ARG A 44 2.56 3.63 2.26
N GLY A 45 3.33 4.35 3.07
CA GLY A 45 2.83 5.05 4.25
C GLY A 45 2.66 6.54 3.96
N LYS A 46 1.57 7.14 4.45
CA LYS A 46 1.38 8.61 4.47
C LYS A 46 0.99 9.01 5.89
N ALA A 47 1.73 9.92 6.48
CA ALA A 47 1.37 10.58 7.74
C ALA A 47 1.06 12.05 7.45
N HIS A 48 -0.07 12.52 8.00
CA HIS A 48 -0.49 13.92 7.91
C HIS A 48 -0.76 14.43 9.32
N ALA A 49 -0.10 15.51 9.71
CA ALA A 49 -0.29 16.18 10.98
C ALA A 49 -0.65 17.65 10.76
N GLU A 50 -1.74 18.08 11.39
CA GLU A 50 -2.14 19.48 11.43
C GLU A 50 -2.37 19.90 12.89
N TRP A 51 -1.74 20.99 13.29
CA TRP A 51 -1.80 21.54 14.64
C TRP A 51 -2.12 23.03 14.58
N LYS A 52 -3.16 23.42 15.31
CA LYS A 52 -3.53 24.82 15.52
C LYS A 52 -2.88 25.29 16.82
N VAL A 53 -1.91 26.18 16.69
CA VAL A 53 -1.11 26.71 17.78
C VAL A 53 -1.58 28.12 18.12
N LEU A 54 -1.74 28.40 19.42
CA LEU A 54 -2.07 29.72 19.94
C LEU A 54 -0.92 30.18 20.82
N LEU A 55 -0.13 31.14 20.36
CA LEU A 55 1.05 31.67 21.04
C LEU A 55 0.87 33.17 21.27
N SER A 56 0.80 33.59 22.53
CA SER A 56 0.71 35.00 22.92
C SER A 56 -0.41 35.80 22.23
N GLY A 57 -1.58 35.18 22.03
CA GLY A 57 -2.73 35.79 21.35
C GLY A 57 -2.76 35.65 19.83
N ASP A 58 -1.65 35.19 19.22
CA ASP A 58 -1.52 34.95 17.79
C ASP A 58 -1.93 33.51 17.44
N ARG A 59 -2.78 33.35 16.43
CA ARG A 59 -3.22 32.04 15.92
C ARG A 59 -2.38 31.64 14.72
N ARG A 60 -1.76 30.46 14.78
CA ARG A 60 -1.01 29.87 13.67
C ARG A 60 -1.44 28.43 13.43
N THR A 61 -1.49 28.02 12.17
CA THR A 61 -1.67 26.62 11.79
C THR A 61 -0.34 26.11 11.27
N VAL A 62 0.15 25.02 11.84
CA VAL A 62 1.33 24.31 11.33
C VAL A 62 0.84 23.00 10.69
N LYS A 63 1.45 22.59 9.58
CA LYS A 63 1.13 21.36 8.86
C LYS A 63 2.42 20.60 8.57
N ASP A 64 2.40 19.30 8.77
CA ASP A 64 3.49 18.39 8.40
C ASP A 64 2.93 17.17 7.65
N ASP A 65 3.51 16.88 6.49
CA ASP A 65 3.11 15.81 5.58
C ASP A 65 4.32 14.93 5.28
N GLN A 66 4.28 13.66 5.68
CA GLN A 66 5.37 12.72 5.45
C GLN A 66 4.90 11.55 4.57
N ILE A 67 5.70 11.21 3.55
CA ILE A 67 5.42 10.11 2.61
C ILE A 67 6.57 9.11 2.65
N PHE A 68 6.26 7.86 2.95
CA PHE A 68 7.21 6.74 2.95
C PHE A 68 6.84 5.77 1.82
N ILE A 69 7.79 5.43 0.96
CA ILE A 69 7.61 4.49 -0.16
C ILE A 69 8.59 3.35 0.00
N LEU A 70 8.08 2.13 0.14
CA LEU A 70 8.87 0.90 0.16
C LEU A 70 8.53 0.08 -1.11
N PRO A 71 9.37 0.16 -2.15
CA PRO A 71 9.17 -0.65 -3.34
C PRO A 71 9.56 -2.11 -3.05
N SER A 72 8.62 -3.04 -3.18
CA SER A 72 8.89 -4.48 -3.15
C SER A 72 8.66 -5.07 -4.55
N ARG A 73 9.62 -5.86 -5.03
CA ARG A 73 9.54 -6.47 -6.37
C ARG A 73 9.32 -7.96 -6.20
N ILE A 74 8.08 -8.40 -6.36
CA ILE A 74 7.77 -9.84 -6.39
C ILE A 74 8.13 -10.36 -7.79
N LYS A 75 9.18 -11.18 -7.89
CA LYS A 75 9.46 -11.94 -9.11
C LYS A 75 8.64 -13.22 -9.06
N SER A 76 7.44 -13.19 -9.63
CA SER A 76 6.74 -14.42 -9.98
C SER A 76 7.04 -14.74 -11.45
N THR A 77 7.87 -15.75 -11.69
CA THR A 77 7.98 -16.39 -13.00
C THR A 77 6.95 -17.52 -13.00
N MET A 78 5.77 -17.29 -13.57
CA MET A 78 4.90 -18.39 -13.97
C MET A 78 5.48 -19.00 -15.24
N LEU A 79 5.98 -20.23 -15.14
CA LEU A 79 6.29 -21.06 -16.30
C LEU A 79 4.96 -21.52 -16.90
N PHE A 80 4.77 -21.20 -18.17
CA PHE A 80 3.64 -21.68 -18.98
C PHE A 80 3.94 -23.09 -19.49
#